data_AF-A0A7Z8KRI9-F1
#
_entry.id   AF-A0A7Z8KRI9-F1
#
_cell.length_a   1.000
_cell.length_b   1.000
_cell.length_c   1.000
_cell.angle_alpha   90.00
_cell.angle_beta   90.00
_cell.angle_gamma   90.00
#
_symmetry.space_group_name_H-M   'P 1'
#
loop_
_entity.id
_entity.type
_entity.pdbx_description
1 polymer ?
#
loop_
_entity_poly.entity_id
_entity_poly.type
_entity_poly.pdbx_seq_one_letter_code
_entity_poly.pdbx_strand_id
1 'polypeptide(L)'
;MDKNKSILSAAIVVLLPLLPALIDVGYKLYLPIMEDVILHILMTIIVFGVPEAVIIYYGYTTGDNITSTLSGVFLIPLYIFYSEILLELSDPDFIMAGLGHWLRIITIIDLVIPALICGVMGYCASKRTRASLLVSIFSGTFLILIFVLIN
;
A
#
# COMPACT_ATOMS: atom_id res chain seq x y z
N MET A 1 -10.97 16.21 -19.31
CA MET A 1 -9.91 16.05 -18.30
C MET A 1 -8.59 16.28 -19.01
N ASP A 2 -7.71 17.13 -18.48
CA ASP A 2 -6.41 17.41 -19.09
C ASP A 2 -5.59 16.11 -19.15
N LYS A 3 -4.98 15.81 -20.31
CA LYS A 3 -4.33 14.52 -20.58
C LYS A 3 -3.22 14.23 -19.55
N ASN A 4 -2.52 15.28 -19.12
CA ASN A 4 -1.47 15.20 -18.10
C ASN A 4 -2.02 14.86 -16.70
N LYS A 5 -3.22 15.35 -16.35
CA LYS A 5 -3.87 15.01 -15.09
C LYS A 5 -4.31 13.54 -15.07
N SER A 6 -4.84 13.05 -16.18
CA SER A 6 -5.25 11.63 -16.30
C SER A 6 -4.09 10.65 -16.16
N ILE A 7 -2.91 10.99 -16.70
CA ILE A 7 -1.71 10.16 -16.59
C ILE A 7 -1.21 10.14 -15.15
N LEU A 8 -1.16 11.30 -14.49
CA LEU A 8 -0.77 11.39 -13.08
C LEU A 8 -1.70 10.58 -12.17
N SER A 9 -3.01 10.66 -12.40
CA SER A 9 -4.02 9.91 -11.64
C SER A 9 -3.82 8.39 -11.78
N ALA A 10 -3.63 7.90 -13.01
CA ALA A 10 -3.35 6.49 -13.24
C ALA A 10 -2.00 6.05 -12.62
N ALA A 11 -0.97 6.89 -12.73
CA ALA A 11 0.34 6.63 -12.15
C ALA A 11 0.27 6.51 -10.63
N ILE A 12 -0.53 7.33 -9.93
CA ILE A 12 -0.68 7.25 -8.48
C ILE A 12 -1.38 5.96 -8.06
N VAL A 13 -2.38 5.48 -8.80
CA VAL A 13 -3.05 4.22 -8.46
C VAL A 13 -2.11 3.02 -8.65
N VAL A 14 -1.30 3.02 -9.71
CA VAL A 14 -0.51 1.85 -10.12
C VAL A 14 0.91 1.86 -9.56
N LEU A 15 1.59 3.00 -9.53
CA LEU A 15 3.00 3.09 -9.11
C LEU A 15 3.17 3.34 -7.62
N LEU A 16 2.18 3.95 -6.94
CA LEU A 16 2.29 4.18 -5.51
C LEU A 16 2.48 2.90 -4.69
N PRO A 17 1.79 1.78 -4.99
CA PRO A 17 1.98 0.52 -4.29
C PRO A 17 3.31 -0.18 -4.61
N LEU A 18 4.05 0.26 -5.63
CA LEU A 18 5.37 -0.29 -5.96
C LEU A 18 6.44 0.16 -4.95
N LEU A 19 6.34 1.39 -4.44
CA LEU A 19 7.25 1.93 -3.43
C LEU A 19 7.28 1.08 -2.13
N PRO A 20 6.14 0.80 -1.48
CA PRO A 20 6.13 -0.04 -0.29
C PRO A 20 6.58 -1.47 -0.60
N ALA A 21 6.29 -1.99 -1.80
CA ALA A 21 6.75 -3.31 -2.21
C ALA A 21 8.28 -3.39 -2.28
N LEU A 22 8.93 -2.41 -2.88
CA LEU A 22 10.40 -2.36 -2.94
C LEU A 22 11.04 -2.28 -1.54
N ILE A 23 10.45 -1.49 -0.64
CA ILE A 23 10.95 -1.35 0.74
C ILE A 23 10.78 -2.65 1.52
N ASP A 24 9.59 -3.27 1.44
CA ASP A 24 9.29 -4.54 2.13
C ASP A 24 10.18 -5.69 1.64
N VAL A 25 10.31 -5.84 0.31
CA VAL A 25 11.18 -6.88 -0.26
C VAL A 25 12.64 -6.64 0.09
N GLY A 26 13.12 -5.39 0.01
CA GLY A 26 14.45 -5.04 0.46
C GLY A 26 14.66 -5.41 1.93
N TYR A 27 13.71 -5.07 2.81
CA TYR A 27 13.78 -5.42 4.22
C TYR A 27 13.79 -6.94 4.46
N LYS A 28 12.94 -7.71 3.79
CA LYS A 28 12.90 -9.18 3.90
C LYS A 28 14.22 -9.84 3.51
N LEU A 29 14.90 -9.32 2.49
CA LEU A 29 16.23 -9.80 2.09
C LEU A 29 17.32 -9.48 3.14
N TYR A 30 17.16 -8.40 3.90
CA TYR A 30 18.08 -7.98 4.96
C TYR A 30 17.79 -8.59 6.35
N LEU A 31 16.54 -8.97 6.61
CA LEU A 31 16.05 -9.52 7.88
C LEU A 31 16.88 -10.69 8.45
N PRO A 32 17.33 -11.69 7.65
CA PRO A 32 18.15 -12.79 8.19
C PRO A 32 19.54 -12.36 8.71
N ILE A 33 19.92 -11.09 8.54
CA ILE A 33 21.21 -10.52 8.96
C ILE A 33 21.07 -9.68 10.24
N MET A 34 19.89 -9.11 10.51
CA MET A 34 19.61 -8.28 11.68
C MET A 34 18.17 -8.48 12.19
N GLU A 35 18.01 -9.26 13.26
CA GLU A 35 16.77 -9.33 14.03
C GLU A 35 16.71 -8.16 15.02
N ASP A 36 16.16 -7.02 14.57
CA ASP A 36 15.88 -5.88 15.43
C ASP A 36 14.39 -5.51 15.36
N VAL A 37 13.70 -5.64 16.49
CA VAL A 37 12.27 -5.31 16.65
C VAL A 37 12.00 -3.84 16.35
N ILE A 38 12.93 -2.94 16.71
CA ILE A 38 12.79 -1.50 16.45
C ILE A 38 12.86 -1.24 14.94
N LEU A 39 13.79 -1.92 14.25
CA LEU A 39 13.91 -1.83 12.80
C LEU A 39 12.66 -2.35 12.10
N HIS A 40 12.09 -3.46 12.59
CA HIS A 40 10.83 -4.02 12.08
C HIS A 40 9.68 -3.02 12.16
N ILE A 41 9.45 -2.44 13.35
CA ILE A 41 8.39 -1.46 13.58
C ILE A 41 8.59 -0.22 12.68
N LEU A 42 9.84 0.26 12.59
CA LEU A 42 10.16 1.41 11.74
C LEU A 42 9.86 1.14 10.27
N MET A 43 10.23 -0.04 9.76
CA MET A 43 9.96 -0.43 8.38
C MET A 43 8.46 -0.54 8.12
N THR A 44 7.69 -1.16 9.01
CA THR A 44 6.23 -1.23 8.90
C THR A 44 5.58 0.17 8.83
N ILE A 45 6.04 1.11 9.66
CA ILE A 45 5.56 2.50 9.62
C ILE A 45 5.89 3.16 8.28
N ILE A 46 7.08 2.94 7.72
CA ILE A 46 7.48 3.54 6.44
C ILE A 46 6.69 2.93 5.28
N VAL A 47 6.58 1.59 5.24
CA VAL A 47 5.88 0.83 4.19
C VAL A 47 4.43 1.27 4.08
N PHE A 48 3.70 1.43 5.18
CA PHE A 48 2.29 1.83 5.10
C PHE A 48 2.08 3.34 5.20
N GLY A 49 2.85 4.04 6.05
CA GLY A 49 2.64 5.45 6.31
C GLY A 49 3.01 6.38 5.16
N VAL A 50 4.05 6.07 4.38
CA VAL A 50 4.44 6.91 3.23
C VAL A 50 3.37 6.89 2.13
N PRO A 51 2.89 5.72 1.65
CA PRO A 51 1.80 5.67 0.69
C PRO A 51 0.50 6.31 1.18
N GLU A 52 0.14 6.10 2.45
CA GLU A 52 -1.04 6.74 3.04
C GLU A 52 -0.93 8.27 2.99
N ALA A 53 0.20 8.83 3.42
CA ALA A 53 0.42 10.28 3.38
C ALA A 53 0.30 10.83 1.95
N VAL A 54 0.80 10.10 0.95
CA VAL A 54 0.69 10.49 -0.47
C VAL A 54 -0.76 10.47 -0.94
N ILE A 55 -1.56 9.46 -0.59
CA ILE A 55 -2.99 9.39 -0.95
C ILE A 55 -3.76 10.54 -0.30
N ILE A 56 -3.52 10.81 0.99
CA ILE A 56 -4.17 11.89 1.72
C ILE A 56 -3.82 13.24 1.07
N TYR A 57 -2.54 13.47 0.79
CA TYR A 57 -2.07 14.69 0.14
C TYR A 57 -2.67 14.86 -1.26
N TYR A 58 -2.65 13.82 -2.09
CA TYR A 58 -3.23 13.85 -3.42
C TYR A 58 -4.73 14.12 -3.39
N GLY A 59 -5.49 13.40 -2.56
CA GLY A 59 -6.93 13.61 -2.40
C GLY A 59 -7.25 15.04 -1.95
N TYR A 60 -6.54 15.54 -0.95
CA TYR A 60 -6.77 16.88 -0.42
C TYR A 60 -6.42 18.01 -1.42
N THR A 61 -5.36 17.84 -2.21
CA THR A 61 -4.91 18.86 -3.17
C THR A 61 -5.75 18.87 -4.45
N THR A 62 -6.08 17.69 -4.98
CA THR A 62 -6.79 17.57 -6.26
C THR A 62 -8.30 17.60 -6.12
N GLY A 63 -8.84 17.18 -4.97
CA GLY A 63 -10.28 16.97 -4.79
C GLY A 63 -10.83 15.81 -5.62
N ASP A 64 -9.97 14.97 -6.21
CA ASP A 64 -10.36 13.82 -7.00
C ASP A 64 -10.76 12.67 -6.08
N ASN A 65 -12.07 12.51 -5.90
CA ASN A 65 -12.62 11.48 -5.04
C ASN A 65 -12.44 10.08 -5.62
N ILE A 66 -12.55 9.90 -6.93
CA ILE A 66 -12.48 8.57 -7.55
C ILE A 66 -11.06 8.06 -7.47
N THR A 67 -10.09 8.81 -7.99
CA THR A 67 -8.69 8.36 -8.02
C THR A 67 -8.13 8.19 -6.62
N SER A 68 -8.40 9.12 -5.69
CA SER A 68 -7.94 9.02 -4.30
C SER A 68 -8.51 7.79 -3.58
N THR A 69 -9.79 7.47 -3.83
CA THR A 69 -10.43 6.27 -3.27
C THR A 69 -9.84 5.01 -3.89
N LEU A 70 -9.69 4.96 -5.21
CA LEU A 70 -9.13 3.79 -5.91
C LEU A 70 -7.67 3.56 -5.51
N SER A 71 -6.85 4.61 -5.38
CA SER A 71 -5.47 4.47 -4.90
C SER A 71 -5.42 3.90 -3.49
N GLY A 72 -6.39 4.23 -2.63
CA GLY A 72 -6.53 3.63 -1.31
C GLY A 72 -6.93 2.15 -1.37
N VAL A 73 -8.01 1.83 -2.09
CA VAL A 73 -8.52 0.45 -2.20
C VAL A 73 -7.49 -0.49 -2.81
N PHE A 74 -6.77 -0.04 -3.84
CA PHE A 74 -5.78 -0.85 -4.53
C PHE A 74 -4.40 -0.82 -3.87
N LEU A 75 -4.18 0.01 -2.84
CA LEU A 75 -2.88 0.12 -2.19
C LEU A 75 -2.37 -1.24 -1.71
N ILE A 76 -3.14 -1.92 -0.87
CA ILE A 76 -2.74 -3.18 -0.24
C ILE A 76 -2.74 -4.34 -1.25
N PRO A 77 -3.77 -4.54 -2.10
CA PRO A 77 -3.76 -5.59 -3.11
C PRO A 77 -2.58 -5.48 -4.09
N LEU A 78 -2.30 -4.28 -4.62
CA LEU A 78 -1.19 -4.09 -5.56
C LEU A 78 0.16 -4.16 -4.86
N TYR A 79 0.26 -3.68 -3.62
CA TYR A 79 1.46 -3.86 -2.80
C TYR A 79 1.84 -5.34 -2.67
N ILE A 80 0.90 -6.19 -2.26
CA ILE A 80 1.15 -7.63 -2.12
C ILE A 80 1.56 -8.24 -3.45
N PHE A 81 0.80 -7.93 -4.51
CA PHE A 81 1.08 -8.43 -5.85
C PHE A 81 2.49 -8.05 -6.34
N TYR A 82 2.91 -6.80 -6.11
CA TYR A 82 4.25 -6.35 -6.47
C TYR A 82 5.34 -6.96 -5.59
N SER A 83 5.13 -7.06 -4.28
CA SER A 83 6.09 -7.67 -3.36
C SER A 83 6.35 -9.13 -3.72
N GLU A 84 5.30 -9.89 -4.05
CA GLU A 84 5.41 -11.28 -4.48
C GLU A 84 6.22 -11.40 -5.78
N ILE A 85 5.87 -10.61 -6.81
CA ILE A 85 6.63 -10.60 -8.07
C ILE A 85 8.11 -10.26 -7.84
N LEU A 86 8.40 -9.28 -6.99
CA LEU A 86 9.77 -8.84 -6.70
C LEU A 86 10.57 -9.91 -5.94
N LEU A 87 9.95 -10.61 -4.98
CA LEU A 87 10.58 -11.72 -4.26
C LEU A 87 10.83 -12.90 -5.20
N GLU A 88 9.85 -13.24 -6.04
CA GLU A 88 9.96 -14.29 -7.05
C GLU A 88 11.09 -14.02 -8.05
N LEU A 89 11.21 -12.77 -8.54
CA LEU A 89 12.32 -12.37 -9.41
C LEU A 89 13.69 -12.42 -8.74
N SER A 90 13.73 -12.45 -7.41
CA SER A 90 14.98 -12.52 -6.64
C SER A 90 15.45 -13.96 -6.39
N ASP A 91 14.60 -14.97 -6.64
CA ASP A 91 14.94 -16.40 -6.46
C ASP A 91 15.54 -16.99 -7.75
N PRO A 92 16.81 -17.48 -7.73
CA PRO A 92 17.45 -18.04 -8.92
C PRO A 92 16.82 -19.35 -9.44
N ASP A 93 16.01 -20.06 -8.65
CA ASP A 93 15.41 -21.35 -9.04
C ASP A 93 14.04 -21.20 -9.79
N PHE A 94 13.59 -19.96 -9.98
CA PHE A 94 12.24 -19.60 -10.43
C PHE A 94 11.86 -20.02 -11.86
N ILE A 95 12.80 -20.44 -12.72
CA ILE A 95 12.44 -20.86 -14.10
C ILE A 95 11.67 -22.20 -14.11
N MET A 96 11.68 -23.00 -13.02
CA MET A 96 11.29 -24.41 -13.10
C MET A 96 10.08 -24.88 -12.28
N ALA A 97 9.45 -24.06 -11.44
CA ALA A 97 8.21 -24.43 -10.73
C ALA A 97 7.33 -23.18 -10.58
N GLY A 98 6.14 -23.02 -11.15
CA GLY A 98 5.08 -23.96 -11.48
C GLY A 98 3.80 -23.43 -10.82
N LEU A 99 2.74 -23.21 -11.60
CA LEU A 99 1.42 -22.60 -11.32
C LEU A 99 0.75 -22.79 -9.93
N GLY A 100 1.18 -23.76 -9.12
CA GLY A 100 0.65 -24.02 -7.77
C GLY A 100 0.94 -22.91 -6.76
N HIS A 101 2.02 -22.13 -6.94
CA HIS A 101 2.31 -21.00 -6.03
C HIS A 101 1.32 -19.84 -6.20
N TRP A 102 0.85 -19.62 -7.45
CA TRP A 102 -0.14 -18.60 -7.82
C TRP A 102 -1.53 -18.85 -7.22
N LEU A 103 -1.87 -20.09 -6.88
CA LEU A 103 -3.14 -20.44 -6.22
C LEU A 103 -3.18 -20.06 -4.74
N ARG A 104 -2.02 -19.92 -4.08
CA ARG A 104 -1.93 -19.50 -2.67
C ARG A 104 -2.14 -17.98 -2.50
N ILE A 105 -2.03 -17.22 -3.59
CA ILE A 105 -2.36 -15.79 -3.67
C ILE A 105 -3.87 -15.54 -3.42
N ILE A 106 -4.72 -16.56 -3.58
CA ILE A 106 -6.19 -16.46 -3.50
C ILE A 106 -6.74 -16.42 -2.06
N THR A 107 -5.89 -16.51 -1.01
CA THR A 107 -6.31 -16.16 0.37
C THR A 107 -6.48 -14.63 0.54
N ILE A 108 -7.41 -14.07 -0.23
CA ILE A 108 -7.75 -12.63 -0.37
C ILE A 108 -8.84 -12.22 0.64
N ILE A 109 -9.38 -13.16 1.41
CA ILE A 109 -10.55 -12.91 2.28
C ILE A 109 -10.21 -11.94 3.44
N ASP A 110 -8.95 -11.87 3.87
CA ASP A 110 -8.52 -10.98 4.96
C ASP A 110 -8.08 -9.57 4.51
N LEU A 111 -7.99 -9.33 3.18
CA LEU A 111 -7.54 -8.05 2.63
C LEU A 111 -8.65 -7.02 2.44
N VAL A 112 -9.91 -7.45 2.48
CA VAL A 112 -11.06 -6.59 2.16
C VAL A 112 -11.20 -5.46 3.18
N ILE A 113 -11.04 -5.75 4.47
CA ILE A 113 -11.20 -4.75 5.53
C ILE A 113 -10.09 -3.69 5.46
N PRO A 114 -8.79 -4.04 5.40
CA PRO A 114 -7.72 -3.07 5.23
C PRO A 114 -7.87 -2.22 3.94
N ALA A 115 -8.20 -2.86 2.81
CA ALA A 115 -8.39 -2.16 1.54
C ALA A 115 -9.54 -1.13 1.61
N LEU A 116 -10.65 -1.48 2.27
CA LEU A 116 -11.77 -0.56 2.46
C LEU A 116 -11.39 0.62 3.36
N ILE A 117 -10.62 0.40 4.44
CA ILE A 117 -10.15 1.48 5.32
C ILE A 117 -9.28 2.46 4.52
N CYS A 118 -8.33 1.96 3.71
CA CYS A 118 -7.52 2.80 2.83
C CYS A 118 -8.37 3.55 1.78
N GLY A 119 -9.41 2.90 1.26
CA GLY A 119 -10.38 3.55 0.35
C GLY A 119 -11.14 4.70 1.03
N VAL A 120 -11.65 4.49 2.23
CA VAL A 120 -12.34 5.52 3.03
C VAL A 120 -11.40 6.67 3.37
N MET A 121 -10.16 6.37 3.74
CA MET A 121 -9.12 7.37 3.96
C MET A 121 -8.97 8.28 2.73
N GLY A 122 -8.79 7.70 1.54
CA GLY A 122 -8.66 8.43 0.29
C GLY A 122 -9.91 9.24 -0.08
N TYR A 123 -11.11 8.68 0.14
CA TYR A 123 -12.38 9.39 -0.07
C TYR A 123 -12.51 10.60 0.87
N CYS A 124 -12.23 10.43 2.16
CA CYS A 124 -12.32 11.49 3.17
C CYS A 124 -11.31 12.61 2.90
N ALA A 125 -10.09 12.28 2.44
CA ALA A 125 -9.10 13.27 2.03
C ALA A 125 -9.62 14.16 0.89
N SER A 126 -10.31 13.57 -0.09
CA SER A 126 -10.84 14.29 -1.26
C SER A 126 -11.94 15.31 -0.97
N LYS A 127 -12.58 15.25 0.21
CA LYS A 127 -13.62 16.21 0.61
C LYS A 127 -13.08 17.58 1.02
N ARG A 128 -11.76 17.69 1.27
CA ARG A 128 -11.06 18.96 1.57
C ARG A 128 -11.63 19.75 2.75
N THR A 129 -12.30 19.07 3.69
CA THR A 129 -12.76 19.69 4.94
C THR A 129 -11.79 19.34 6.06
N ARG A 130 -11.66 20.22 7.07
CA ARG A 130 -10.79 19.95 8.23
C ARG A 130 -11.20 18.67 8.97
N ALA A 131 -12.51 18.44 9.10
CA ALA A 131 -13.04 17.24 9.73
C ALA A 131 -12.72 15.97 8.92
N SER A 132 -12.90 16.01 7.59
CA SER A 132 -12.62 14.85 6.73
C SER A 132 -11.13 14.54 6.62
N LEU A 133 -10.26 15.56 6.68
CA LEU A 133 -8.81 15.36 6.78
C LEU A 133 -8.41 14.66 8.08
N LEU A 134 -8.99 15.06 9.22
CA LEU A 134 -8.75 14.40 10.50
C LEU A 134 -9.17 12.93 10.44
N VAL A 135 -10.37 12.63 9.94
CA VAL A 135 -10.85 11.25 9.78
C VAL A 135 -9.88 10.44 8.91
N SER A 136 -9.39 11.02 7.81
CA SER A 136 -8.43 10.39 6.92
C SER A 136 -7.10 10.04 7.63
N ILE A 137 -6.53 10.98 8.38
CA ILE A 137 -5.30 10.77 9.16
C ILE A 137 -5.51 9.72 10.26
N PHE A 138 -6.64 9.77 10.95
CA PHE A 138 -6.98 8.78 11.98
C PHE A 138 -7.14 7.39 11.39
N SER A 139 -7.78 7.26 10.22
CA SER A 139 -7.95 5.95 9.56
C SER A 139 -6.61 5.34 9.13
N GLY A 140 -5.68 6.14 8.59
CA GLY A 140 -4.35 5.65 8.22
C GLY A 140 -3.54 5.22 9.45
N THR A 141 -3.45 6.10 10.46
CA THR A 141 -2.75 5.79 11.72
C THR A 141 -3.31 4.53 12.40
N PHE A 142 -4.63 4.35 12.38
CA PHE A 142 -5.29 3.16 12.93
C PHE A 142 -4.90 1.89 12.18
N LEU A 143 -4.80 1.96 10.85
CA LEU A 143 -4.38 0.83 10.02
C LEU A 143 -2.92 0.45 10.30
N ILE A 144 -2.01 1.42 10.37
CA ILE A 144 -0.61 1.19 10.77
C ILE A 144 -0.54 0.50 12.14
N LEU A 145 -1.33 0.96 13.12
CA LEU A 145 -1.41 0.35 14.45
C LEU A 145 -1.85 -1.11 14.40
N ILE A 146 -2.86 -1.44 13.59
CA ILE A 146 -3.30 -2.83 13.37
C ILE A 146 -2.15 -3.67 12.81
N PHE A 147 -1.44 -3.19 11.79
CA PHE A 147 -0.33 -3.94 11.18
C PHE A 147 0.85 -4.14 12.13
N VAL A 148 1.15 -3.15 13.00
CA VAL A 148 2.20 -3.26 14.02
C VAL A 148 1.80 -4.20 15.17
N LEU A 149 0.51 -4.33 15.49
CA LEU A 149 0.02 -5.22 16.56
C LEU A 149 -0.11 -6.68 16.12
N ILE A 150 -0.32 -6.92 14.82
CA ILE A 150 -0.52 -8.26 14.26
C ILE A 150 0.80 -8.96 13.89
N ASN A 151 1.84 -8.20 13.48
CA ASN A 151 3.17 -8.72 13.14
C ASN A 151 4.12 -8.64 14.34
#